data_AF-A0A1H0TYV9-F1
#
_entry.id   AF-A0A1H0TYV9-F1
#
_cell.length_a   1.000
_cell.length_b   1.000
_cell.length_c   1.000
_cell.angle_alpha   90.00
_cell.angle_beta   90.00
_cell.angle_gamma   90.00
#
_symmetry.space_group_name_H-M   'P 1'
#
loop_
_entity.id
_entity.type
_entity.pdbx_description
1 polymer ?
#
loop_
_entity_poly.entity_id
_entity_poly.type
_entity_poly.pdbx_seq_one_letter_code
_entity_poly.pdbx_strand_id
1 'polypeptide(L)'
;MKSKSLVIGLLLVTALFVGCGSKKVVEETKAPETTKEESVDAVTSSSIVKSDDGLIKALSADGTWIIAITGDLQTTKELVMDGVFYSKDDKANGLARKLALYDQDADKKVTASHTLTAPKMTVKSENGKIQEGTFVGDIYVEANGFLLKNTKVKGNVYFANEEYKNSFKLDGGEISGVTEVKK
;
A
#
# COMPACT_ATOMS: atom_id res chain seq x y z
N MET A 1 36.70 22.66 -31.99
CA MET A 1 37.27 23.10 -33.30
C MET A 1 37.53 21.88 -34.16
N LYS A 2 37.27 22.03 -35.47
CA LYS A 2 37.62 21.13 -36.60
C LYS A 2 36.57 20.08 -36.98
N SER A 3 35.56 20.61 -37.68
CA SER A 3 34.83 20.01 -38.80
C SER A 3 35.73 19.34 -39.84
N LYS A 4 35.18 18.37 -40.59
CA LYS A 4 35.23 18.20 -42.08
C LYS A 4 34.06 17.26 -42.48
N SER A 5 33.03 17.78 -43.15
CA SER A 5 32.72 17.66 -44.60
C SER A 5 32.20 16.28 -45.01
N LEU A 6 30.95 16.11 -45.47
CA LEU A 6 30.22 16.62 -46.67
C LEU A 6 30.28 15.61 -47.83
N VAL A 7 29.15 15.51 -48.55
CA VAL A 7 28.88 14.99 -49.92
C VAL A 7 28.18 13.63 -49.92
N ILE A 8 26.84 13.56 -50.02
CA ILE A 8 25.95 13.72 -51.20
C ILE A 8 26.08 12.55 -52.21
N GLY A 9 24.98 11.82 -52.36
CA GLY A 9 24.76 10.81 -53.38
C GLY A 9 23.27 10.52 -53.56
N LEU A 10 22.59 11.43 -54.27
CA LEU A 10 21.23 11.32 -54.77
C LEU A 10 21.14 10.18 -55.79
N LEU A 11 20.23 9.22 -55.59
CA LEU A 11 19.78 8.30 -56.64
C LEU A 11 18.28 8.02 -56.46
N LEU A 12 17.48 8.78 -57.22
CA LEU A 12 16.10 8.48 -57.53
C LEU A 12 16.08 7.30 -58.52
N VAL A 13 15.38 6.22 -58.16
CA VAL A 13 14.83 5.27 -59.14
C VAL A 13 13.41 4.95 -58.73
N THR A 14 12.47 5.52 -59.48
CA THR A 14 11.04 5.17 -59.46
C THR A 14 10.82 3.95 -60.36
N ALA A 15 10.28 2.87 -59.80
CA ALA A 15 9.69 1.78 -60.57
C ALA A 15 8.26 1.56 -60.06
N LEU A 16 7.29 1.97 -60.89
CA LEU A 16 5.88 1.66 -60.74
C LEU A 16 5.63 0.25 -61.29
N PHE A 17 5.12 -0.65 -60.45
CA PHE A 17 4.46 -1.87 -60.90
C PHE A 17 3.07 -1.93 -60.25
N VAL A 18 2.04 -1.74 -61.07
CA VAL A 18 0.66 -2.07 -60.74
C VAL A 18 0.47 -3.56 -61.04
N GLY A 19 0.31 -4.37 -59.99
CA GLY A 19 -0.07 -5.77 -60.06
C GLY A 19 -1.39 -6.00 -59.33
N CYS A 20 -2.42 -6.40 -60.06
CA CYS A 20 -3.74 -6.76 -59.56
C CYS A 20 -3.77 -8.26 -59.21
N GLY A 21 -4.31 -8.64 -58.04
CA GLY A 21 -4.55 -10.06 -57.72
C GLY A 21 -4.67 -10.36 -56.22
N SER A 22 -5.90 -10.29 -55.72
CA SER A 22 -6.48 -10.97 -54.55
C SER A 22 -5.62 -11.19 -53.29
N LYS A 23 -6.03 -10.57 -52.17
CA LYS A 23 -6.34 -11.19 -50.84
C LYS A 23 -6.15 -10.17 -49.70
N LYS A 24 -7.26 -9.90 -48.99
CA LYS A 24 -7.41 -9.27 -47.66
C LYS A 24 -6.33 -8.25 -47.22
N VAL A 25 -6.67 -6.97 -47.25
CA VAL A 25 -6.00 -5.92 -46.47
C VAL A 25 -6.76 -5.80 -45.14
N VAL A 26 -6.18 -6.37 -44.08
CA VAL A 26 -6.40 -5.87 -42.72
C VAL A 26 -5.20 -4.97 -42.47
N GLU A 27 -5.47 -3.69 -42.34
CA GLU A 27 -4.46 -2.65 -42.18
C GLU A 27 -3.88 -2.74 -40.77
N GLU A 28 -2.62 -3.21 -40.68
CA GLU A 28 -1.74 -2.92 -39.56
C GLU A 28 -1.47 -1.41 -39.53
N THR A 29 -1.97 -0.72 -38.50
CA THR A 29 -1.43 0.57 -38.09
C THR A 29 -0.63 0.36 -36.81
N LYS A 30 0.69 0.55 -36.93
CA LYS A 30 1.67 0.49 -35.85
C LYS A 30 1.93 1.91 -35.30
N ALA A 31 1.67 2.06 -34.00
CA ALA A 31 2.14 3.09 -33.05
C ALA A 31 1.61 4.53 -33.24
N PRO A 32 1.28 5.24 -32.14
CA PRO A 32 2.23 5.50 -31.05
C PRO A 32 1.86 4.82 -29.73
N GLU A 33 2.88 4.27 -29.06
CA GLU A 33 2.87 4.13 -27.60
C GLU A 33 2.55 5.49 -26.99
N THR A 34 1.28 5.70 -26.64
CA THR A 34 0.92 6.64 -25.59
C THR A 34 1.20 5.95 -24.26
N THR A 35 2.47 5.99 -23.86
CA THR A 35 2.89 5.96 -22.45
C THR A 35 2.20 7.13 -21.77
N LYS A 36 0.96 6.92 -21.37
CA LYS A 36 0.19 7.86 -20.56
C LYS A 36 0.48 7.49 -19.11
N GLU A 37 1.56 8.08 -18.61
CA GLU A 37 1.91 8.27 -17.20
C GLU A 37 1.16 7.35 -16.23
N GLU A 38 1.70 6.14 -16.04
CA GLU A 38 1.55 5.43 -14.77
C GLU A 38 2.24 6.27 -13.68
N SER A 39 1.52 7.23 -13.11
CA SER A 39 1.92 7.88 -11.86
C SER A 39 0.86 7.74 -10.76
N VAL A 40 -0.13 6.87 -10.98
CA VAL A 40 -0.90 6.30 -9.88
C VAL A 40 -0.20 5.01 -9.45
N ASP A 41 0.69 5.18 -8.47
CA ASP A 41 0.68 4.30 -7.31
C ASP A 41 1.39 2.93 -7.45
N ALA A 42 2.59 2.92 -8.03
CA ALA A 42 3.47 1.73 -7.99
C ALA A 42 3.74 1.21 -6.55
N VAL A 43 3.63 2.08 -5.53
CA VAL A 43 3.77 1.73 -4.11
C VAL A 43 2.49 1.12 -3.52
N THR A 44 1.29 1.43 -4.02
CA THR A 44 0.08 0.81 -3.44
C THR A 44 -0.10 -0.61 -3.86
N SER A 45 0.20 -0.99 -5.11
CA SER A 45 0.06 -2.38 -5.53
C SER A 45 1.00 -3.34 -4.77
N SER A 46 2.25 -2.92 -4.50
CA SER A 46 3.24 -3.71 -3.76
C SER A 46 2.95 -3.84 -2.27
N SER A 47 2.11 -2.94 -1.72
CA SER A 47 1.70 -2.94 -0.32
C SER A 47 0.42 -3.77 -0.06
N ILE A 48 -0.21 -4.32 -1.11
CA ILE A 48 -1.43 -5.13 -0.97
C ILE A 48 -1.07 -6.55 -0.54
N VAL A 49 -1.62 -6.94 0.60
CA VAL A 49 -1.52 -8.28 1.16
C VAL A 49 -2.79 -9.08 0.86
N LYS A 50 -2.60 -10.34 0.45
CA LYS A 50 -3.70 -11.26 0.10
C LYS A 50 -3.66 -12.61 0.83
N SER A 51 -2.74 -12.79 1.78
CA SER A 51 -2.58 -14.03 2.54
C SER A 51 -2.01 -13.77 3.94
N ASP A 52 -2.24 -14.72 4.85
CA ASP A 52 -1.71 -14.70 6.22
C ASP A 52 -0.19 -14.52 6.28
N ASP A 53 0.54 -15.31 5.50
CA ASP A 53 2.01 -15.24 5.48
C ASP A 53 2.50 -13.92 4.89
N GLY A 54 1.78 -13.39 3.89
CA GLY A 54 2.02 -12.05 3.36
C GLY A 54 1.80 -10.98 4.42
N LEU A 55 0.74 -11.10 5.23
CA LEU A 55 0.41 -10.14 6.29
C LEU A 55 1.49 -10.11 7.37
N ILE A 56 1.89 -11.29 7.84
CA ILE A 56 2.91 -11.41 8.90
C ILE A 56 4.24 -10.85 8.41
N LYS A 57 4.64 -11.18 7.18
CA LYS A 57 5.86 -10.63 6.59
C LYS A 57 5.78 -9.11 6.46
N ALA A 58 4.66 -8.57 5.96
CA ALA A 58 4.49 -7.13 5.77
C ALA A 58 4.46 -6.35 7.09
N LEU A 59 3.92 -6.94 8.17
CA LEU A 59 3.87 -6.34 9.50
C LEU A 59 5.21 -6.40 10.25
N SER A 60 6.11 -7.31 9.86
CA SER A 60 7.43 -7.46 10.48
C SER A 60 8.35 -6.25 10.29
N ALA A 61 9.47 -6.25 11.02
CA ALA A 61 10.49 -5.20 10.96
C ALA A 61 11.12 -5.04 9.56
N ASP A 62 11.09 -6.08 8.73
CA ASP A 62 11.59 -6.07 7.34
C ASP A 62 10.48 -5.78 6.30
N GLY A 63 9.30 -5.34 6.76
CA GLY A 63 8.13 -5.08 5.94
C GLY A 63 8.12 -3.72 5.22
N THR A 64 6.94 -3.13 5.05
CA THR A 64 6.72 -1.90 4.25
C THR A 64 5.92 -0.86 5.02
N TRP A 65 6.25 0.43 4.93
CA TRP A 65 5.62 1.46 5.77
C TRP A 65 4.08 1.52 5.68
N ILE A 66 3.49 1.14 4.52
CA ILE A 66 2.07 0.82 4.36
C ILE A 66 1.89 -0.69 4.15
N ILE A 67 0.91 -1.25 4.84
CA ILE A 67 0.32 -2.56 4.61
C ILE A 67 -1.17 -2.34 4.31
N ALA A 68 -1.67 -2.85 3.19
CA ALA A 68 -3.07 -2.73 2.82
C ALA A 68 -3.69 -4.12 2.62
N ILE A 69 -4.88 -4.35 3.20
CA ILE A 69 -5.73 -5.48 2.81
C ILE A 69 -6.91 -4.95 1.99
N THR A 70 -7.28 -5.69 0.95
CA THR A 70 -8.33 -5.31 -0.04
C THR A 70 -9.52 -6.27 0.02
N GLY A 71 -9.70 -6.90 1.18
CA GLY A 71 -10.75 -7.87 1.50
C GLY A 71 -10.60 -8.32 2.95
N ASP A 72 -11.64 -8.99 3.45
CA ASP A 72 -11.59 -9.61 4.77
C ASP A 72 -10.46 -10.65 4.83
N LEU A 73 -9.72 -10.64 5.93
CA LEU A 73 -8.64 -11.58 6.17
C LEU A 73 -8.74 -12.12 7.60
N GLN A 74 -8.54 -13.42 7.74
CA GLN A 74 -8.56 -14.09 9.03
C GLN A 74 -7.32 -14.96 9.14
N THR A 75 -6.62 -14.83 10.26
CA THR A 75 -5.51 -15.71 10.61
C THR A 75 -5.68 -16.27 12.02
N THR A 76 -5.14 -17.45 12.27
CA THR A 76 -5.01 -18.03 13.61
C THR A 76 -3.67 -17.68 14.27
N LYS A 77 -2.80 -16.95 13.57
CA LYS A 77 -1.47 -16.55 14.06
C LYS A 77 -1.56 -15.20 14.78
N GLU A 78 -0.75 -15.03 15.81
CA GLU A 78 -0.58 -13.72 16.44
C GLU A 78 0.13 -12.76 15.48
N LEU A 79 -0.29 -11.50 15.48
CA LEU A 79 0.28 -10.46 14.63
C LEU A 79 1.22 -9.57 15.44
N VAL A 80 2.32 -9.13 14.82
CA VAL A 80 3.24 -8.16 15.41
C VAL A 80 3.53 -7.07 14.39
N MET A 81 3.08 -5.84 14.67
CA MET A 81 3.43 -4.65 13.90
C MET A 81 4.75 -4.09 14.44
N ASP A 82 5.85 -4.43 13.77
CA ASP A 82 7.21 -4.11 14.21
C ASP A 82 7.97 -3.29 13.14
N GLY A 83 9.08 -2.71 13.57
CA GLY A 83 10.04 -1.96 12.76
C GLY A 83 9.87 -0.45 12.79
N VAL A 84 10.89 0.22 12.27
CA VAL A 84 11.02 1.68 12.20
C VAL A 84 10.83 2.12 10.76
N PHE A 85 9.66 2.70 10.48
CA PHE A 85 9.26 3.12 9.14
C PHE A 85 9.01 4.62 9.09
N TYR A 86 9.18 5.20 7.91
CA TYR A 86 9.01 6.62 7.67
C TYR A 86 7.94 6.84 6.60
N SER A 87 7.20 7.93 6.72
CA SER A 87 6.16 8.26 5.75
C SER A 87 6.78 8.44 4.36
N LYS A 88 6.22 7.72 3.36
CA LYS A 88 6.77 7.66 1.98
C LYS A 88 8.23 7.21 1.92
N ASP A 89 8.66 6.40 2.89
CA ASP A 89 10.03 5.90 3.02
C ASP A 89 11.10 7.00 3.11
N ASP A 90 10.72 8.19 3.58
CA ASP A 90 11.61 9.34 3.72
C ASP A 90 11.63 9.86 5.17
N LYS A 91 12.82 9.85 5.77
CA LYS A 91 13.05 10.26 7.16
C LYS A 91 12.64 11.70 7.45
N ALA A 92 12.67 12.59 6.45
CA ALA A 92 12.25 13.97 6.61
C ALA A 92 10.74 14.10 6.90
N ASN A 93 9.95 13.08 6.54
CA ASN A 93 8.49 13.06 6.77
C ASN A 93 8.10 12.49 8.14
N GLY A 94 9.07 12.06 8.96
CA GLY A 94 8.84 11.51 10.29
C GLY A 94 8.40 10.04 10.32
N LEU A 95 8.44 9.47 11.53
CA LEU A 95 8.08 8.07 11.77
C LEU A 95 6.59 7.83 11.51
N ALA A 96 6.29 6.80 10.72
CA ALA A 96 4.92 6.40 10.41
C ALA A 96 4.87 4.93 9.98
N ARG A 97 3.85 4.22 10.49
CA ARG A 97 3.51 2.86 10.05
C ARG A 97 2.00 2.75 9.89
N LYS A 98 1.51 2.19 8.78
CA LYS A 98 0.07 2.10 8.50
C LYS A 98 -0.35 0.68 8.15
N LEU A 99 -1.39 0.19 8.81
CA LEU A 99 -2.24 -0.92 8.37
C LEU A 99 -3.58 -0.36 7.88
N ALA A 100 -3.83 -0.44 6.58
CA ALA A 100 -5.05 -0.01 5.93
C ALA A 100 -6.00 -1.20 5.73
N LEU A 101 -7.21 -1.10 6.28
CA LEU A 101 -8.26 -2.12 6.16
C LEU A 101 -9.36 -1.65 5.19
N TYR A 102 -8.99 -1.03 4.08
CA TYR A 102 -9.95 -0.38 3.18
C TYR A 102 -9.47 -0.33 1.73
N ASP A 103 -10.43 -0.27 0.82
CA ASP A 103 -10.21 0.10 -0.58
C ASP A 103 -10.48 1.58 -0.77
N GLN A 104 -9.79 2.19 -1.75
CA GLN A 104 -10.02 3.56 -2.15
C GLN A 104 -10.02 3.72 -3.67
N ASP A 105 -10.70 4.74 -4.16
CA ASP A 105 -10.63 5.14 -5.57
C ASP A 105 -9.41 6.03 -5.87
N ALA A 106 -9.28 6.45 -7.14
CA ALA A 106 -8.21 7.33 -7.59
C ALA A 106 -8.23 8.73 -6.92
N ASP A 107 -9.40 9.15 -6.41
CA ASP A 107 -9.58 10.40 -5.66
C ASP A 107 -9.28 10.23 -4.16
N LYS A 108 -8.81 9.05 -3.73
CA LYS A 108 -8.52 8.67 -2.33
C LYS A 108 -9.76 8.66 -1.44
N LYS A 109 -10.93 8.44 -2.01
CA LYS A 109 -12.16 8.21 -1.25
C LYS A 109 -12.23 6.73 -0.88
N VAL A 110 -12.56 6.46 0.37
CA VAL A 110 -12.81 5.10 0.85
C VAL A 110 -14.03 4.55 0.11
N THR A 111 -13.87 3.40 -0.56
CA THR A 111 -14.93 2.74 -1.34
C THR A 111 -15.43 1.46 -0.67
N ALA A 112 -14.59 0.83 0.15
CA ALA A 112 -14.94 -0.33 0.96
C ALA A 112 -14.10 -0.36 2.24
N SER A 113 -14.59 -1.05 3.27
CA SER A 113 -13.84 -1.29 4.51
C SER A 113 -13.95 -2.77 4.88
N HIS A 114 -12.86 -3.30 5.44
CA HIS A 114 -12.64 -4.74 5.60
C HIS A 114 -12.40 -5.11 7.05
N THR A 115 -12.53 -6.40 7.34
CA THR A 115 -12.30 -7.00 8.64
C THR A 115 -11.01 -7.80 8.65
N LEU A 116 -10.12 -7.49 9.59
CA LEU A 116 -8.96 -8.31 9.92
C LEU A 116 -9.23 -9.05 11.24
N THR A 117 -9.26 -10.37 11.19
CA THR A 117 -9.44 -11.22 12.38
C THR A 117 -8.13 -11.92 12.74
N ALA A 118 -7.68 -11.77 13.98
CA ALA A 118 -6.53 -12.47 14.54
C ALA A 118 -6.73 -12.68 16.05
N PRO A 119 -6.06 -13.66 16.70
CA PRO A 119 -6.18 -13.85 18.14
C PRO A 119 -5.74 -12.60 18.92
N LYS A 120 -4.60 -12.01 18.51
CA LYS A 120 -4.11 -10.74 19.04
C LYS A 120 -3.17 -10.04 18.05
N MET A 121 -2.97 -8.74 18.25
CA MET A 121 -1.92 -7.95 17.61
C MET A 121 -1.08 -7.22 18.66
N THR A 122 0.25 -7.34 18.57
CA THR A 122 1.19 -6.50 19.34
C THR A 122 1.71 -5.36 18.46
N VAL A 123 1.65 -4.13 18.95
CA VAL A 123 2.11 -2.93 18.25
C VAL A 123 3.41 -2.43 18.88
N LYS A 124 4.51 -2.55 18.14
CA LYS A 124 5.86 -2.12 18.53
C LYS A 124 6.40 -0.96 17.70
N SER A 125 5.81 -0.69 16.54
CA SER A 125 6.15 0.47 15.73
C SER A 125 5.59 1.77 16.34
N GLU A 126 6.47 2.73 16.62
CA GLU A 126 6.07 4.09 16.98
C GLU A 126 5.25 4.74 15.86
N ASN A 127 4.24 5.52 16.24
CA ASN A 127 3.28 6.15 15.32
C ASN A 127 2.61 5.15 14.37
N GLY A 128 2.49 3.89 14.80
CA GLY A 128 1.69 2.88 14.12
C GLY A 128 0.22 3.26 14.10
N LYS A 129 -0.46 2.98 13.01
CA LYS A 129 -1.90 3.17 12.91
C LYS A 129 -2.61 2.05 12.20
N ILE A 130 -3.83 1.76 12.66
CA ILE A 130 -4.82 1.02 11.90
C ILE A 130 -5.83 2.05 11.39
N GLN A 131 -6.16 1.96 10.11
CA GLN A 131 -7.01 2.94 9.45
C GLN A 131 -8.18 2.26 8.72
N GLU A 132 -9.38 2.78 8.98
CA GLU A 132 -10.68 2.25 8.55
C GLU A 132 -10.93 0.81 9.05
N GLY A 133 -12.10 0.27 8.72
CA GLY A 133 -12.42 -1.15 8.89
C GLY A 133 -12.59 -1.64 10.33
N THR A 134 -12.51 -2.96 10.49
CA THR A 134 -12.68 -3.64 11.78
C THR A 134 -11.50 -4.56 12.06
N PHE A 135 -10.93 -4.45 13.25
CA PHE A 135 -10.03 -5.46 13.81
C PHE A 135 -10.79 -6.32 14.81
N VAL A 136 -10.74 -7.64 14.66
CA VAL A 136 -11.32 -8.61 15.62
C VAL A 136 -10.17 -9.33 16.30
N GLY A 137 -10.07 -9.18 17.62
CA GLY A 137 -8.94 -9.63 18.42
C GLY A 137 -8.49 -8.57 19.43
N ASP A 138 -7.65 -8.97 20.38
CA ASP A 138 -7.06 -8.04 21.34
C ASP A 138 -5.83 -7.32 20.76
N ILE A 139 -5.65 -6.05 21.12
CA ILE A 139 -4.47 -5.25 20.74
C ILE A 139 -3.63 -4.99 21.99
N TYR A 140 -2.33 -5.23 21.89
CA TYR A 140 -1.33 -4.95 22.92
C TYR A 140 -0.37 -3.89 22.39
N VAL A 141 -0.33 -2.73 23.04
CA VAL A 141 0.44 -1.57 22.59
C VAL A 141 1.70 -1.43 23.43
N GLU A 142 2.84 -1.50 22.75
CA GLU A 142 4.20 -1.44 23.30
C GLU A 142 5.01 -0.28 22.67
N ALA A 143 4.34 0.72 22.10
CA ALA A 143 4.98 1.86 21.46
C ALA A 143 4.15 3.14 21.56
N ASN A 144 4.81 4.28 21.45
CA ASN A 144 4.19 5.59 21.49
C ASN A 144 3.44 5.94 20.20
N GLY A 145 2.38 6.74 20.34
CA GLY A 145 1.68 7.37 19.23
C GLY A 145 0.76 6.43 18.43
N PHE A 146 0.38 5.27 19.00
CA PHE A 146 -0.55 4.37 18.33
C PHE A 146 -1.90 5.06 18.06
N LEU A 147 -2.41 4.91 16.84
CA LEU A 147 -3.64 5.55 16.38
C LEU A 147 -4.61 4.52 15.78
N LEU A 148 -5.84 4.51 16.27
CA LEU A 148 -6.98 3.90 15.59
C LEU A 148 -7.77 5.00 14.89
N LYS A 149 -7.79 5.00 13.56
CA LYS A 149 -8.48 6.02 12.77
C LYS A 149 -9.63 5.40 11.98
N ASN A 150 -10.86 5.75 12.31
CA ASN A 150 -12.09 5.18 11.76
C ASN A 150 -12.14 3.65 11.86
N THR A 151 -11.46 3.08 12.87
CA THR A 151 -11.31 1.64 13.03
C THR A 151 -12.14 1.17 14.22
N LYS A 152 -12.88 0.08 14.03
CA LYS A 152 -13.59 -0.62 15.11
C LYS A 152 -12.72 -1.77 15.62
N VAL A 153 -12.53 -1.86 16.93
CA VAL A 153 -11.86 -2.99 17.58
C VAL A 153 -12.90 -3.82 18.32
N LYS A 154 -13.14 -5.03 17.82
CA LYS A 154 -13.93 -6.06 18.51
C LYS A 154 -13.00 -6.89 19.38
N GLY A 155 -12.66 -6.32 20.53
CA GLY A 155 -11.68 -6.87 21.47
C GLY A 155 -11.23 -5.79 22.46
N ASN A 156 -10.20 -6.11 23.22
CA ASN A 156 -9.62 -5.21 24.21
C ASN A 156 -8.39 -4.49 23.64
N VAL A 157 -8.08 -3.32 24.18
CA VAL A 157 -6.82 -2.61 23.91
C VAL A 157 -6.06 -2.46 25.22
N TYR A 158 -4.91 -3.13 25.29
CA TYR A 158 -4.03 -3.12 26.44
C TYR A 158 -2.77 -2.32 26.14
N PHE A 159 -2.25 -1.63 27.15
CA PHE A 159 -1.00 -0.88 27.06
C PHE A 159 0.01 -1.44 28.05
N ALA A 160 1.26 -1.59 27.62
CA ALA A 160 2.32 -2.08 28.51
C ALA A 160 2.64 -1.10 29.66
N ASN A 161 2.38 0.20 29.48
CA ASN A 161 2.55 1.22 30.50
C ASN A 161 1.63 2.44 30.25
N GLU A 162 1.60 3.36 31.22
CA GLU A 162 0.81 4.60 31.14
C GLU A 162 1.30 5.56 30.05
N GLU A 163 2.61 5.55 29.73
CA GLU A 163 3.16 6.41 28.67
C GLU A 163 2.53 6.08 27.31
N TYR A 164 2.52 4.79 26.94
CA TYR A 164 1.90 4.33 25.71
C TYR A 164 0.41 4.62 25.67
N LYS A 165 -0.29 4.41 26.79
CA LYS A 165 -1.72 4.74 26.92
C LYS A 165 -1.99 6.24 26.75
N ASN A 166 -1.17 7.11 27.34
CA ASN A 166 -1.34 8.56 27.25
C ASN A 166 -1.04 9.08 25.84
N SER A 167 -0.17 8.40 25.09
CA SER A 167 0.15 8.73 23.70
C SER A 167 -0.89 8.24 22.68
N PHE A 168 -1.73 7.28 23.07
CA PHE A 168 -2.72 6.64 22.22
C PHE A 168 -3.83 7.59 21.78
N LYS A 169 -4.28 7.43 20.53
CA LYS A 169 -5.38 8.19 19.97
C LYS A 169 -6.43 7.28 19.33
N LEU A 170 -7.69 7.57 19.63
CA LEU A 170 -8.86 7.01 18.95
C LEU A 170 -9.56 8.14 18.21
N ASP A 171 -9.57 8.09 16.88
CA ASP A 171 -10.15 9.11 15.99
C ASP A 171 -11.24 8.48 15.13
N GLY A 172 -12.51 8.76 15.40
CA GLY A 172 -13.64 8.22 14.63
C GLY A 172 -13.86 6.70 14.73
N GLY A 173 -13.16 6.02 15.64
CA GLY A 173 -13.26 4.57 15.87
C GLY A 173 -14.08 4.18 17.10
N GLU A 174 -14.13 2.88 17.37
CA GLU A 174 -14.84 2.29 18.52
C GLU A 174 -14.04 1.10 19.06
N ILE A 175 -14.02 0.91 20.38
CA ILE A 175 -13.43 -0.26 21.04
C ILE A 175 -14.54 -0.91 21.85
N SER A 176 -14.87 -2.18 21.57
CA SER A 176 -15.96 -2.88 22.25
C SER A 176 -15.59 -3.45 23.61
N GLY A 177 -14.30 -3.70 23.84
CA GLY A 177 -13.75 -4.23 25.09
C GLY A 177 -13.17 -3.14 26.00
N VAL A 178 -12.28 -3.55 26.91
CA VAL A 178 -11.64 -2.62 27.84
C VAL A 178 -10.46 -1.89 27.20
N THR A 179 -10.13 -0.72 27.75
CA THR A 179 -8.95 0.08 27.39
C THR A 179 -8.17 0.41 28.66
N GLU A 180 -7.09 -0.34 28.93
CA GLU A 180 -6.36 -0.23 30.21
C GLU A 180 -4.88 -0.57 30.10
N VAL A 181 -4.10 -0.18 31.11
CA VAL A 181 -2.72 -0.63 31.26
C VAL A 181 -2.73 -2.05 31.83
N LYS A 182 -2.02 -2.95 31.19
CA LYS A 182 -1.86 -4.35 31.61
C LYS A 182 -0.37 -4.70 31.56
N LYS A 183 0.21 -4.86 32.76
CA LYS A 183 1.62 -5.20 32.95
C LYS A 183 1.85 -6.71 32.89
#